data_AF-A0A436ZQJ3-F1
#
_entry.id   AF-A0A436ZQJ3-F1
#
_cell.length_a   1.000
_cell.length_b   1.000
_cell.length_c   1.000
_cell.angle_alpha   90.00
_cell.angle_beta   90.00
_cell.angle_gamma   90.00
#
_symmetry.space_group_name_H-M   'P 1'
#
loop_
_entity.id
_entity.type
_entity.pdbx_description
1 polymer ?
#
loop_
_entity_poly.entity_id
_entity_poly.type
_entity_poly.pdbx_seq_one_letter_code
_entity_poly.pdbx_strand_id
1 'polypeptide(L)'
;MAYSRTNNSTRATIDTSQLFGSGTFKYVYAGKYTVGARKGQDCVAKEFKSGCVVEDHYFDEELNICAKAQQIIDEFNDAEIMNQPIYLNTPTIWTYEPGSSKSGQKTLIEPMILNFEKFNSNSGWSLTDSTGWAAAMQSLSHFSYDNSGGRLLLCDLQGGRYNDGYVLSDPVIMSKAHSCGPADLGMDGIMSFFQRHRCDAFCNRSWMKPPVLGKAKIPMHQGTTMEAADGSQIGQGFESAFGFVDLLNGMYRDEPSSDFATKLENSRG
;
A
#
# COMPACT_ATOMS: atom_id res chain seq x y z
N MET A 1 -12.80 -2.70 -10.29
CA MET A 1 -12.14 -1.81 -9.32
C MET A 1 -11.49 -0.72 -10.13
N ALA A 2 -11.94 0.52 -9.98
CA ALA A 2 -11.57 1.63 -10.88
C ALA A 2 -10.20 2.23 -10.52
N TYR A 3 -9.81 2.19 -9.25
CA TYR A 3 -8.58 2.80 -8.76
C TYR A 3 -7.58 1.74 -8.28
N SER A 4 -7.32 0.74 -9.12
CA SER A 4 -6.36 -0.33 -8.87
C SER A 4 -5.17 -0.24 -9.82
N ARG A 5 -3.96 -0.45 -9.30
CA ARG A 5 -2.74 -0.66 -10.08
C ARG A 5 -2.43 -2.15 -10.10
N THR A 6 -2.92 -2.85 -11.14
CA THR A 6 -2.85 -4.31 -11.22
C THR A 6 -1.55 -4.83 -11.85
N ASN A 7 -1.14 -6.03 -11.42
CA ASN A 7 -0.12 -6.79 -12.12
C ASN A 7 -0.76 -7.63 -13.25
N ASN A 8 -0.72 -7.12 -14.49
CA ASN A 8 -1.18 -7.83 -15.69
C ASN A 8 -0.01 -8.52 -16.45
N SER A 9 1.10 -8.78 -15.75
CA SER A 9 2.23 -9.55 -16.28
C SER A 9 2.15 -11.01 -15.85
N THR A 10 2.99 -11.88 -16.43
CA THR A 10 2.97 -13.32 -16.12
C THR A 10 4.34 -13.90 -15.77
N ARG A 11 5.44 -13.18 -16.03
CA ARG A 11 6.79 -13.55 -15.56
C ARG A 11 7.62 -12.34 -15.20
N ALA A 12 8.58 -12.55 -14.31
CA ALA A 12 9.54 -11.58 -13.82
C ALA A 12 10.81 -12.30 -13.39
N THR A 13 11.94 -11.59 -13.40
CA THR A 13 13.18 -12.02 -12.75
C THR A 13 13.31 -11.26 -11.44
N ILE A 14 13.49 -11.99 -10.35
CA ILE A 14 13.62 -11.45 -8.99
C ILE A 14 15.05 -11.68 -8.51
N ASP A 15 15.70 -10.63 -8.00
CA ASP A 15 16.99 -10.76 -7.35
C ASP A 15 16.78 -11.11 -5.88
N THR A 16 16.94 -12.40 -5.57
CA THR A 16 16.79 -12.93 -4.21
C THR A 16 18.10 -12.93 -3.42
N SER A 17 19.20 -12.45 -4.00
CA SER A 17 20.50 -12.42 -3.35
C SER A 17 20.66 -11.25 -2.38
N GLN A 18 19.90 -10.18 -2.60
CA GLN A 18 19.91 -8.97 -1.78
C GLN A 18 18.48 -8.61 -1.35
N LEU A 19 18.31 -8.32 -0.06
CA LEU A 19 17.06 -7.74 0.42
C LEU A 19 16.94 -6.32 -0.11
N PHE A 20 15.85 -6.05 -0.83
CA PHE A 20 15.49 -4.70 -1.23
C PHE A 20 14.91 -3.93 -0.03
N GLY A 21 14.12 -4.61 0.80
CA GLY A 21 13.74 -4.11 2.10
C GLY A 21 13.10 -5.17 2.97
N SER A 22 12.76 -4.81 4.21
CA SER A 22 11.99 -5.71 5.09
C SER A 22 11.02 -4.95 5.98
N GLY A 23 9.85 -5.55 6.22
CA GLY A 23 8.87 -5.10 7.20
C GLY A 23 8.79 -6.06 8.38
N THR A 24 7.78 -5.89 9.24
CA THR A 24 7.56 -6.80 10.38
C THR A 24 7.28 -8.23 9.93
N PHE A 25 6.45 -8.42 8.90
CA PHE A 25 5.97 -9.73 8.46
C PHE A 25 6.57 -10.24 7.16
N LYS A 26 7.15 -9.36 6.34
CA LYS A 26 7.57 -9.68 4.96
C LYS A 26 9.01 -9.28 4.68
N TYR A 27 9.71 -10.09 3.89
CA TYR A 27 10.89 -9.72 3.13
C TYR A 27 10.46 -9.19 1.76
N VAL A 28 11.22 -8.25 1.21
CA VAL A 28 10.97 -7.70 -0.12
C VAL A 28 12.24 -7.75 -0.96
N TYR A 29 12.08 -8.23 -2.18
CA TYR A 29 13.13 -8.37 -3.18
C TYR A 29 12.76 -7.56 -4.42
N ALA A 30 13.76 -6.93 -5.02
CA ALA A 30 13.58 -6.20 -6.27
C ALA A 30 13.60 -7.16 -7.46
N GLY A 31 12.92 -6.77 -8.54
CA GLY A 31 12.92 -7.51 -9.77
C GLY A 31 12.45 -6.69 -10.95
N LYS A 32 12.37 -7.33 -12.11
CA LYS A 32 11.89 -6.74 -13.35
C LYS A 32 10.97 -7.70 -14.07
N TYR A 33 9.81 -7.22 -14.52
CA TYR A 33 8.89 -8.02 -15.32
C TYR A 33 9.53 -8.40 -16.66
N THR A 34 9.40 -9.66 -17.06
CA THR A 34 10.00 -10.21 -18.29
C THR A 34 8.97 -10.57 -19.35
N VAL A 35 7.71 -10.82 -18.96
CA VAL A 35 6.60 -11.18 -19.87
C VAL A 35 5.30 -10.52 -19.41
N GLY A 36 4.53 -10.00 -20.38
CA GLY A 36 3.20 -9.42 -20.18
C GLY A 36 3.19 -7.90 -20.29
N ALA A 37 2.07 -7.28 -19.89
CA ALA A 37 1.80 -5.86 -20.14
C ALA A 37 2.82 -4.90 -19.51
N ARG A 38 3.48 -5.32 -18.42
CA ARG A 38 4.47 -4.50 -17.70
C ARG A 38 5.92 -4.89 -18.01
N LYS A 39 6.19 -5.65 -19.08
CA LYS A 39 7.54 -6.11 -19.44
C LYS A 39 8.55 -4.94 -19.43
N GLY A 40 9.67 -5.13 -18.74
CA GLY A 40 10.74 -4.14 -18.59
C GLY A 40 10.56 -3.20 -17.38
N GLN A 41 9.35 -3.08 -16.84
CA GLN A 41 9.08 -2.30 -15.62
C GLN A 41 9.57 -3.02 -14.38
N ASP A 42 9.95 -2.25 -13.36
CA ASP A 42 10.40 -2.78 -12.07
C ASP A 42 9.22 -3.29 -11.23
N CYS A 43 9.47 -4.38 -10.52
CA CYS A 43 8.53 -5.03 -9.64
C CYS A 43 9.18 -5.37 -8.31
N VAL A 44 8.35 -5.67 -7.31
CA VAL A 44 8.82 -6.22 -6.04
C VAL A 44 8.16 -7.58 -5.80
N ALA A 45 8.94 -8.50 -5.22
CA ALA A 45 8.47 -9.76 -4.70
C ALA A 45 8.45 -9.70 -3.18
N LYS A 46 7.31 -10.01 -2.56
CA LYS A 46 7.13 -9.99 -1.11
C LYS A 46 6.89 -11.39 -0.59
N GLU A 47 7.71 -11.80 0.36
CA GLU A 47 7.70 -13.13 0.96
C GLU A 47 7.43 -13.02 2.46
N PHE A 48 6.55 -13.85 3.01
CA PHE A 48 6.34 -13.90 4.46
C PHE A 48 7.57 -14.48 5.19
N LYS A 49 7.92 -13.91 6.35
CA LYS A 49 9.02 -14.40 7.18
C LYS A 49 8.67 -15.78 7.81
N SER A 50 9.65 -16.68 7.91
CA SER A 50 9.48 -18.03 8.48
C SER A 50 8.96 -17.99 9.93
N GLY A 51 8.01 -18.86 10.28
CA GLY A 51 7.35 -18.91 11.60
C GLY A 51 5.86 -18.59 11.58
N CYS A 52 5.35 -18.05 10.47
CA CYS A 52 3.93 -17.88 10.18
C CYS A 52 3.36 -19.16 9.55
N VAL A 53 3.11 -20.20 10.35
CA VAL A 53 2.79 -21.55 9.85
C VAL A 53 1.30 -21.69 9.48
N VAL A 54 0.93 -21.27 8.27
CA VAL A 54 0.03 -21.90 7.27
C VAL A 54 0.17 -21.07 5.99
N GLU A 55 1.19 -21.37 5.16
CA GLU A 55 1.63 -20.47 4.06
C GLU A 55 0.51 -20.03 3.12
N ASP A 56 -0.38 -20.95 2.71
CA ASP A 56 -1.44 -20.64 1.74
C ASP A 56 -2.52 -19.70 2.30
N HIS A 57 -2.87 -19.85 3.57
CA HIS A 57 -3.93 -19.05 4.19
C HIS A 57 -3.58 -17.56 4.26
N TYR A 58 -2.31 -17.22 4.50
CA TYR A 58 -1.86 -15.83 4.57
C TYR A 58 -1.92 -15.11 3.22
N PHE A 59 -1.64 -15.82 2.12
CA PHE A 59 -1.77 -15.22 0.80
C PHE A 59 -3.24 -14.88 0.49
N ASP A 60 -4.16 -15.81 0.77
CA ASP A 60 -5.60 -15.57 0.57
C ASP A 60 -6.12 -14.47 1.50
N GLU A 61 -5.67 -14.45 2.75
CA GLU A 61 -6.00 -13.39 3.72
C GLU A 61 -5.50 -12.02 3.26
N GLU A 62 -4.27 -11.92 2.77
CA GLU A 62 -3.72 -10.68 2.21
C GLU A 62 -4.53 -10.18 1.01
N LEU A 63 -4.89 -11.07 0.08
CA LEU A 63 -5.72 -10.71 -1.07
C LEU A 63 -7.13 -10.25 -0.62
N ASN A 64 -7.69 -10.86 0.42
CA ASN A 64 -8.97 -10.43 1.00
C ASN A 64 -8.86 -9.04 1.65
N ILE A 65 -7.77 -8.76 2.36
CA ILE A 65 -7.51 -7.43 2.95
C ILE A 65 -7.33 -6.39 1.83
N CYS A 66 -6.56 -6.71 0.79
CA CYS A 66 -6.41 -5.84 -0.39
C CYS A 66 -7.75 -5.56 -1.08
N ALA A 67 -8.62 -6.56 -1.23
CA ALA A 67 -9.93 -6.38 -1.84
C ALA A 67 -10.84 -5.43 -1.01
N LYS A 68 -10.84 -5.57 0.32
CA LYS A 68 -11.57 -4.66 1.23
C LYS A 68 -10.99 -3.25 1.18
N ALA A 69 -9.67 -3.11 1.19
CA ALA A 69 -9.01 -1.82 1.08
C ALA A 69 -9.30 -1.14 -0.26
N GLN A 70 -9.31 -1.91 -1.35
CA GLN A 70 -9.67 -1.41 -2.67
C GLN A 70 -11.10 -0.87 -2.71
N GLN A 71 -12.07 -1.54 -2.08
CA GLN A 71 -13.43 -1.03 -1.99
C GLN A 71 -13.48 0.33 -1.27
N ILE A 72 -12.78 0.45 -0.13
CA ILE A 72 -12.72 1.70 0.64
C ILE A 72 -12.09 2.83 -0.19
N ILE A 73 -11.02 2.52 -0.95
CA ILE A 73 -10.32 3.49 -1.79
C ILE A 73 -11.19 3.91 -2.98
N ASP A 74 -11.89 2.97 -3.62
CA ASP A 74 -12.85 3.26 -4.69
C ASP A 74 -13.94 4.23 -4.17
N GLU A 75 -14.55 3.92 -3.01
CA GLU A 75 -15.57 4.76 -2.38
C GLU A 75 -15.04 6.14 -1.96
N PHE A 76 -13.79 6.23 -1.51
CA PHE A 76 -13.19 7.51 -1.12
C PHE A 76 -12.91 8.42 -2.33
N ASN A 77 -12.40 7.85 -3.42
CA ASN A 77 -12.17 8.60 -4.66
C ASN A 77 -13.50 9.04 -5.30
N ASP A 78 -14.50 8.17 -5.33
CA ASP A 78 -15.83 8.48 -5.87
C ASP A 78 -16.56 9.55 -5.05
N ALA A 79 -16.19 9.74 -3.79
CA ALA A 79 -16.68 10.85 -2.97
C ALA A 79 -16.04 12.20 -3.33
N GLU A 80 -15.06 12.24 -4.23
CA GLU A 80 -14.38 13.45 -4.73
C GLU A 80 -13.85 14.36 -3.59
N ILE A 81 -13.43 13.74 -2.48
CA ILE A 81 -12.90 14.45 -1.30
C ILE A 81 -11.56 15.13 -1.63
N MET A 82 -10.80 14.56 -2.57
CA MET A 82 -9.51 15.05 -3.03
C MET A 82 -9.50 15.24 -4.55
N ASN A 83 -8.70 16.21 -5.01
CA ASN A 83 -8.52 16.48 -6.44
C ASN A 83 -7.69 15.41 -7.17
N GLN A 84 -6.88 14.64 -6.44
CA GLN A 84 -6.01 13.61 -7.01
C GLN A 84 -6.44 12.24 -6.48
N PRO A 85 -6.61 11.24 -7.36
CA PRO A 85 -7.01 9.90 -6.96
C PRO A 85 -5.94 9.17 -6.14
N ILE A 86 -6.40 8.23 -5.34
CA ILE A 86 -5.58 7.24 -4.64
C ILE A 86 -5.77 5.89 -5.31
N TYR A 87 -4.69 5.26 -5.70
CA TYR A 87 -4.68 3.92 -6.28
C TYR A 87 -4.11 2.92 -5.27
N LEU A 88 -4.55 1.67 -5.34
CA LEU A 88 -3.96 0.58 -4.57
C LEU A 88 -3.19 -0.36 -5.52
N ASN A 89 -1.93 -0.65 -5.19
CA ASN A 89 -1.22 -1.78 -5.77
C ASN A 89 -1.95 -3.07 -5.36
N THR A 90 -2.48 -3.80 -6.33
CA THR A 90 -3.11 -5.10 -6.07
C THR A 90 -2.10 -6.21 -6.39
N PRO A 91 -1.54 -6.89 -5.37
CA PRO A 91 -0.56 -7.95 -5.60
C PRO A 91 -1.22 -9.20 -6.18
N THR A 92 -0.41 -10.04 -6.82
CA THR A 92 -0.81 -11.35 -7.33
C THR A 92 0.10 -12.44 -6.79
N ILE A 93 -0.44 -13.60 -6.46
CA ILE A 93 0.34 -14.74 -5.95
C ILE A 93 1.01 -15.45 -7.11
N TRP A 94 2.34 -15.50 -7.11
CA TRP A 94 3.16 -16.22 -8.08
C TRP A 94 3.98 -17.32 -7.40
N THR A 95 4.57 -18.21 -8.20
CA THR A 95 5.41 -19.31 -7.72
C THR A 95 6.75 -19.29 -8.44
N TYR A 96 7.85 -19.45 -7.71
CA TYR A 96 9.17 -19.53 -8.30
C TYR A 96 9.33 -20.77 -9.19
N GLU A 97 9.85 -20.55 -10.40
CA GLU A 97 10.06 -21.61 -11.38
C GLU A 97 11.12 -22.64 -10.92
N PRO A 98 11.06 -23.88 -11.44
CA PRO A 98 12.07 -24.91 -11.21
C PRO A 98 13.49 -24.44 -11.55
N GLY A 99 14.47 -24.87 -10.77
CA GLY A 99 15.89 -24.53 -10.98
C GLY A 99 16.37 -23.29 -10.24
N SER A 100 15.49 -22.57 -9.54
CA SER A 100 15.88 -21.55 -8.56
C SER A 100 16.06 -22.14 -7.16
N SER A 101 16.83 -21.47 -6.29
CA SER A 101 17.00 -21.86 -4.88
C SER A 101 15.68 -21.82 -4.07
N LYS A 102 14.66 -21.13 -4.60
CA LYS A 102 13.32 -20.98 -4.01
C LYS A 102 12.24 -21.72 -4.81
N SER A 103 12.61 -22.63 -5.70
CA SER A 103 11.69 -23.38 -6.57
C SER A 103 10.45 -23.90 -5.81
N GLY A 104 9.26 -23.59 -6.30
CA GLY A 104 7.99 -24.02 -5.71
C GLY A 104 7.46 -23.16 -4.58
N GLN A 105 8.24 -22.20 -4.04
CA GLN A 105 7.75 -21.26 -3.03
C GLN A 105 6.83 -20.20 -3.66
N LYS A 106 5.79 -19.81 -2.93
CA LYS A 106 4.87 -18.72 -3.32
C LYS A 106 5.39 -17.35 -2.90
N THR A 107 5.05 -16.33 -3.66
CA THR A 107 5.40 -14.93 -3.37
C THR A 107 4.30 -13.99 -3.90
N LEU A 108 4.17 -12.82 -3.29
CA LEU A 108 3.31 -11.75 -3.79
C LEU A 108 4.12 -10.87 -4.75
N ILE A 109 3.67 -10.73 -5.99
CA ILE A 109 4.28 -9.82 -6.97
C ILE A 109 3.39 -8.62 -7.20
N GLU A 110 3.98 -7.43 -7.13
CA GLU A 110 3.30 -6.17 -7.47
C GLU A 110 4.26 -5.18 -8.16
N PRO A 111 3.73 -4.16 -8.85
CA PRO A 111 4.54 -3.12 -9.48
C PRO A 111 5.34 -2.34 -8.43
N MET A 112 6.61 -2.06 -8.69
CA MET A 112 7.42 -1.29 -7.76
C MET A 112 6.86 0.13 -7.59
N ILE A 113 6.87 0.62 -6.35
CA ILE A 113 6.57 2.00 -6.01
C ILE A 113 7.90 2.71 -5.76
N LEU A 114 8.16 3.79 -6.52
CA LEU A 114 9.31 4.66 -6.30
C LEU A 114 9.00 5.69 -5.20
N ASN A 115 10.03 6.15 -4.48
CA ASN A 115 9.93 7.12 -3.38
C ASN A 115 8.92 6.65 -2.32
N PHE A 116 9.13 5.43 -1.81
CA PHE A 116 8.22 4.80 -0.87
C PHE A 116 8.29 5.47 0.51
N GLU A 117 7.14 5.92 1.00
CA GLU A 117 6.97 6.61 2.27
C GLU A 117 5.82 5.99 3.07
N LYS A 118 5.87 6.14 4.40
CA LYS A 118 4.82 5.69 5.33
C LYS A 118 4.13 6.90 5.95
N PHE A 119 2.80 6.92 5.91
CA PHE A 119 2.00 8.11 6.22
C PHE A 119 1.29 8.00 7.56
N ASN A 120 0.87 6.79 7.91
CA ASN A 120 0.41 6.46 9.24
C ASN A 120 0.78 5.03 9.63
N SER A 121 0.55 4.69 10.89
CA SER A 121 0.77 3.33 11.38
C SER A 121 -0.44 2.77 12.11
N ASN A 122 -0.47 1.44 12.21
CA ASN A 122 -1.44 0.69 13.00
C ASN A 122 -1.44 1.00 14.51
N SER A 123 -0.43 1.73 15.03
CA SER A 123 -0.40 2.20 16.43
C SER A 123 -0.90 3.64 16.61
N GLY A 124 -1.29 4.28 15.51
CA GLY A 124 -1.74 5.68 15.49
C GLY A 124 -0.61 6.70 15.33
N TRP A 125 0.58 6.29 14.86
CA TRP A 125 1.59 7.25 14.40
C TRP A 125 1.14 7.91 13.09
N SER A 126 1.52 9.18 12.89
CA SER A 126 1.33 9.93 11.65
C SER A 126 2.45 10.95 11.50
N LEU A 127 2.69 11.43 10.28
CA LEU A 127 3.59 12.56 10.03
C LEU A 127 3.08 13.81 10.77
N THR A 128 3.88 14.31 11.72
CA THR A 128 3.64 15.58 12.43
C THR A 128 3.67 16.75 11.45
N ASP A 129 2.77 17.71 11.62
CA ASP A 129 2.58 18.89 10.74
C ASP A 129 2.25 18.55 9.28
N SER A 130 1.44 17.51 9.08
CA SER A 130 1.00 17.08 7.76
C SER A 130 0.04 18.09 7.12
N THR A 131 0.48 18.68 6.01
CA THR A 131 -0.38 19.44 5.08
C THR A 131 -0.49 18.71 3.75
N GLY A 132 -1.56 18.97 3.02
CA GLY A 132 -1.82 18.32 1.73
C GLY A 132 -2.02 16.82 1.88
N TRP A 133 -1.22 16.04 1.15
CA TRP A 133 -1.44 14.63 0.94
C TRP A 133 -1.37 13.76 2.23
N ALA A 134 -0.43 14.05 3.13
CA ALA A 134 -0.29 13.29 4.37
C ALA A 134 -1.50 13.46 5.30
N ALA A 135 -2.13 14.65 5.26
CA ALA A 135 -3.41 14.90 5.93
C ALA A 135 -4.53 14.13 5.24
N ALA A 136 -4.55 14.13 3.91
CA ALA A 136 -5.53 13.39 3.13
C ALA A 136 -5.51 11.87 3.43
N MET A 137 -4.35 11.28 3.73
CA MET A 137 -4.24 9.91 4.23
C MET A 137 -4.87 9.71 5.62
N GLN A 138 -4.74 10.68 6.52
CA GLN A 138 -5.48 10.63 7.80
C GLN A 138 -6.98 10.66 7.57
N SER A 139 -7.43 11.47 6.60
CA SER A 139 -8.83 11.57 6.22
C SER A 139 -9.36 10.30 5.55
N LEU A 140 -8.56 9.60 4.72
CA LEU A 140 -8.91 8.28 4.20
C LEU A 140 -9.15 7.27 5.33
N SER A 141 -8.26 7.24 6.33
CA SER A 141 -8.46 6.41 7.51
C SER A 141 -9.75 6.78 8.25
N HIS A 142 -10.01 8.06 8.52
CA HIS A 142 -11.26 8.47 9.19
C HIS A 142 -12.51 8.12 8.36
N PHE A 143 -12.49 8.41 7.05
CA PHE A 143 -13.56 8.06 6.12
C PHE A 143 -13.90 6.57 6.17
N SER A 144 -12.90 5.68 6.16
CA SER A 144 -13.13 4.24 6.19
C SER A 144 -13.93 3.78 7.43
N TYR A 145 -13.71 4.45 8.56
CA TYR A 145 -14.46 4.20 9.79
C TYR A 145 -15.89 4.67 9.71
N ASP A 146 -16.11 5.88 9.20
CA ASP A 146 -17.46 6.41 9.00
C ASP A 146 -18.25 5.58 8.00
N ASN A 147 -17.69 5.37 6.80
CA ASN A 147 -18.36 4.70 5.70
C ASN A 147 -18.71 3.24 6.01
N SER A 148 -17.89 2.59 6.84
CA SER A 148 -18.17 1.22 7.31
C SER A 148 -19.20 1.15 8.45
N GLY A 149 -19.72 2.28 8.95
CA GLY A 149 -20.61 2.34 10.11
C GLY A 149 -19.89 2.00 11.42
N GLY A 150 -18.63 2.41 11.54
CA GLY A 150 -17.78 2.21 12.72
C GLY A 150 -17.22 0.80 12.87
N ARG A 151 -17.12 0.03 11.77
CA ARG A 151 -16.70 -1.38 11.78
C ARG A 151 -15.25 -1.61 11.38
N LEU A 152 -14.74 -0.84 10.42
CA LEU A 152 -13.43 -1.01 9.81
C LEU A 152 -12.64 0.29 9.87
N LEU A 153 -11.33 0.23 10.06
CA LEU A 153 -10.43 1.37 9.93
C LEU A 153 -9.26 0.94 9.05
N LEU A 154 -9.16 1.53 7.86
CA LEU A 154 -7.99 1.40 6.99
C LEU A 154 -6.84 2.24 7.57
N CYS A 155 -5.70 1.62 7.81
CA CYS A 155 -4.52 2.25 8.39
C CYS A 155 -3.23 1.59 7.88
N ASP A 156 -2.10 1.96 8.48
CA ASP A 156 -0.75 1.59 8.00
C ASP A 156 -0.53 1.99 6.54
N LEU A 157 -1.08 3.16 6.17
CA LEU A 157 -1.02 3.69 4.82
C LEU A 157 0.43 3.99 4.46
N GLN A 158 0.91 3.33 3.41
CA GLN A 158 2.26 3.41 2.89
C GLN A 158 2.26 3.26 1.37
N GLY A 159 3.21 3.88 0.69
CA GLY A 159 3.10 4.09 -0.75
C GLY A 159 3.97 5.21 -1.29
N GLY A 160 3.65 5.69 -2.49
CA GLY A 160 4.44 6.72 -3.18
C GLY A 160 3.56 7.72 -3.92
N ARG A 161 4.11 8.90 -4.15
CA ARG A 161 3.44 10.01 -4.84
C ARG A 161 3.87 10.09 -6.29
N TYR A 162 2.89 10.22 -7.18
CA TYR A 162 3.06 10.40 -8.62
C TYR A 162 2.37 11.69 -9.08
N ASN A 163 2.55 12.04 -10.36
CA ASN A 163 2.02 13.29 -10.91
C ASN A 163 0.49 13.32 -10.97
N ASP A 164 -0.14 12.17 -11.19
CA ASP A 164 -1.58 12.05 -11.39
C ASP A 164 -2.33 11.60 -10.13
N GLY A 165 -1.62 11.29 -9.04
CA GLY A 165 -2.21 10.52 -7.94
C GLY A 165 -1.20 9.88 -7.02
N TYR A 166 -1.74 9.08 -6.11
CA TYR A 166 -0.98 8.41 -5.06
C TYR A 166 -1.16 6.92 -5.19
N VAL A 167 -0.11 6.14 -4.95
CA VAL A 167 -0.20 4.67 -4.99
C VAL A 167 0.12 4.14 -3.62
N LEU A 168 -0.83 3.41 -3.02
CA LEU A 168 -0.68 2.71 -1.76
C LEU A 168 -0.35 1.25 -1.97
N SER A 169 0.25 0.61 -0.97
CA SER A 169 0.51 -0.83 -0.94
C SER A 169 0.47 -1.36 0.51
N ASP A 170 0.38 -2.69 0.66
CA ASP A 170 0.32 -3.42 1.95
C ASP A 170 -0.67 -2.78 2.94
N PRO A 171 -1.98 -2.68 2.59
CA PRO A 171 -2.96 -2.05 3.45
C PRO A 171 -3.19 -2.87 4.72
N VAL A 172 -3.42 -2.20 5.85
CA VAL A 172 -3.87 -2.85 7.09
C VAL A 172 -5.27 -2.37 7.44
N ILE A 173 -6.13 -3.31 7.82
CA ILE A 173 -7.49 -3.00 8.28
C ILE A 173 -7.63 -3.41 9.73
N MET A 174 -7.94 -2.44 10.59
CA MET A 174 -8.45 -2.74 11.93
C MET A 174 -9.94 -3.04 11.81
N SER A 175 -10.42 -4.07 12.50
CA SER A 175 -11.84 -4.38 12.50
C SER A 175 -12.37 -4.55 13.92
N LYS A 176 -13.59 -4.06 14.16
CA LYS A 176 -14.27 -4.27 15.45
C LYS A 176 -14.39 -5.76 15.82
N ALA A 177 -14.45 -6.64 14.82
CA ALA A 177 -14.54 -8.08 14.97
C ALA A 177 -13.18 -8.80 15.07
N HIS A 178 -12.06 -8.09 14.95
CA HIS A 178 -10.70 -8.65 14.99
C HIS A 178 -10.48 -9.80 13.97
N SER A 179 -10.85 -9.52 12.72
CA SER A 179 -11.07 -10.49 11.63
C SER A 179 -10.30 -10.16 10.34
N CYS A 180 -9.36 -9.22 10.37
CA CYS A 180 -8.59 -8.78 9.21
C CYS A 180 -7.09 -9.08 9.35
N GLY A 181 -6.77 -10.32 9.72
CA GLY A 181 -5.40 -10.82 9.77
C GLY A 181 -4.58 -10.42 10.98
N PRO A 182 -3.29 -10.82 11.02
CA PRO A 182 -2.43 -10.70 12.19
C PRO A 182 -2.08 -9.25 12.55
N ALA A 183 -2.25 -8.31 11.63
CA ALA A 183 -2.03 -6.89 11.85
C ALA A 183 -3.27 -6.16 12.39
N ASP A 184 -4.43 -6.82 12.46
CA ASP A 184 -5.66 -6.28 13.04
C ASP A 184 -5.55 -6.26 14.57
N LEU A 185 -5.35 -5.08 15.15
CA LEU A 185 -5.32 -4.82 16.60
C LEU A 185 -6.73 -4.50 17.15
N GLY A 186 -7.76 -4.71 16.34
CA GLY A 186 -9.16 -4.53 16.67
C GLY A 186 -9.53 -3.14 17.19
N MET A 187 -10.42 -3.11 18.18
CA MET A 187 -10.90 -1.86 18.78
C MET A 187 -9.79 -1.08 19.49
N ASP A 188 -8.76 -1.73 20.02
CA ASP A 188 -7.65 -1.01 20.66
C ASP A 188 -6.81 -0.25 19.62
N GLY A 189 -6.62 -0.82 18.41
CA GLY A 189 -6.03 -0.13 17.26
C GLY A 189 -6.87 1.06 16.79
N ILE A 190 -8.19 0.84 16.62
CA ILE A 190 -9.15 1.89 16.24
C ILE A 190 -9.11 3.05 17.23
N MET A 191 -9.23 2.77 18.53
CA MET A 191 -9.19 3.80 19.57
C MET A 191 -7.86 4.54 19.57
N SER A 192 -6.75 3.83 19.40
CA SER A 192 -5.39 4.40 19.37
C SER A 192 -5.20 5.37 18.20
N PHE A 193 -5.76 5.09 17.03
CA PHE A 193 -5.81 6.02 15.91
C PHE A 193 -6.63 7.27 16.30
N PHE A 194 -7.87 7.10 16.74
CA PHE A 194 -8.78 8.24 16.98
C PHE A 194 -8.38 9.14 18.15
N GLN A 195 -7.64 8.64 19.14
CA GLN A 195 -7.07 9.47 20.22
C GLN A 195 -6.04 10.46 19.70
N ARG A 196 -5.33 10.11 18.62
CA ARG A 196 -4.24 10.90 18.03
C ARG A 196 -4.69 11.67 16.80
N HIS A 197 -5.68 11.15 16.09
CA HIS A 197 -6.25 11.79 14.92
C HIS A 197 -6.80 13.18 15.25
N ARG A 198 -6.48 14.13 14.39
CA ARG A 198 -7.06 15.48 14.36
C ARG A 198 -7.63 15.64 12.96
N CYS A 199 -8.92 15.95 12.88
CA CYS A 199 -9.54 16.17 11.58
C CYS A 199 -8.84 17.34 10.88
N ASP A 200 -8.48 17.11 9.62
CA ASP A 200 -7.91 18.11 8.74
C ASP A 200 -8.98 18.70 7.80
N ALA A 201 -8.55 19.37 6.73
CA ALA A 201 -9.44 20.02 5.76
C ALA A 201 -10.22 19.05 4.85
N PHE A 202 -9.74 17.81 4.70
CA PHE A 202 -10.38 16.74 3.92
C PHE A 202 -11.38 15.93 4.77
N CYS A 203 -11.29 16.01 6.10
CA CYS A 203 -12.27 15.38 6.99
C CYS A 203 -13.62 16.09 6.96
N ASN A 204 -14.71 15.33 6.84
CA ASN A 204 -16.03 15.84 7.19
C ASN A 204 -16.23 15.78 8.71
N ARG A 205 -16.64 16.90 9.31
CA ARG A 205 -16.90 16.99 10.76
C ARG A 205 -18.08 16.12 11.23
N SER A 206 -18.99 15.73 10.33
CA SER A 206 -20.10 14.83 10.65
C SER A 206 -19.70 13.36 10.69
N TRP A 207 -18.50 12.99 10.22
CA TRP A 207 -18.06 11.61 10.20
C TRP A 207 -17.93 11.05 11.62
N MET A 208 -18.40 9.81 11.77
CA MET A 208 -18.39 9.06 13.00
C MET A 208 -16.99 8.99 13.61
N LYS A 209 -16.94 9.09 14.93
CA LYS A 209 -15.76 8.77 15.74
C LYS A 209 -16.20 7.86 16.87
N PRO A 210 -15.37 6.90 17.29
CA PRO A 210 -15.66 6.15 18.49
C PRO A 210 -15.68 7.09 19.70
N PRO A 211 -16.45 6.79 20.76
CA PRO A 211 -16.35 7.51 22.01
C PRO A 211 -14.94 7.31 22.57
N VAL A 212 -14.11 8.35 22.49
CA VAL A 212 -12.74 8.30 23.00
C VAL A 212 -12.78 8.34 24.52
N LEU A 213 -12.63 7.18 25.16
CA LEU A 213 -12.54 7.03 26.61
C LEU A 213 -11.08 6.78 27.01
N GLY A 214 -10.49 7.68 27.81
CA GLY A 214 -9.13 7.52 28.37
C GLY A 214 -7.98 7.80 27.40
N LYS A 215 -6.75 7.48 27.83
CA LYS A 215 -5.50 7.64 27.07
C LYS A 215 -5.25 6.43 26.16
N ALA A 216 -4.40 6.60 25.15
CA ALA A 216 -4.03 5.52 24.26
C ALA A 216 -3.32 4.39 24.97
N LYS A 217 -3.85 3.17 24.77
CA LYS A 217 -3.31 1.94 25.36
C LYS A 217 -2.08 1.42 24.60
N ILE A 218 -2.00 1.69 23.29
CA ILE A 218 -0.90 1.24 22.45
C ILE A 218 0.17 2.35 22.39
N PRO A 219 1.45 2.06 22.72
CA PRO A 219 2.55 3.00 22.54
C PRO A 219 2.68 3.39 21.07
N MET A 220 2.86 4.68 20.80
CA MET A 220 3.02 5.18 19.45
C MET A 220 4.35 4.71 18.88
N HIS A 221 4.30 4.06 17.72
CA HIS A 221 5.46 3.70 16.93
C HIS A 221 5.12 3.88 15.45
N GLN A 222 6.07 4.40 14.66
CA GLN A 222 5.91 4.49 13.20
C GLN A 222 5.63 3.11 12.56
N GLY A 223 5.95 2.03 13.27
CA GLY A 223 6.09 0.71 12.67
C GLY A 223 7.38 0.67 11.84
N THR A 224 7.74 -0.50 11.34
CA THR A 224 8.86 -0.60 10.40
C THR A 224 8.34 -0.11 9.04
N THR A 225 8.87 1.00 8.53
CA THR A 225 8.79 1.29 7.08
C THR A 225 9.56 0.18 6.36
N MET A 226 9.25 -0.12 5.11
CA MET A 226 10.16 -0.93 4.29
C MET A 226 11.51 -0.20 4.19
N GLU A 227 12.43 -0.49 5.10
CA GLU A 227 13.77 0.10 5.14
C GLU A 227 14.59 -0.58 4.05
N ALA A 228 15.29 0.21 3.21
CA ALA A 228 16.31 -0.35 2.34
C ALA A 228 17.35 -1.05 3.22
N ALA A 229 17.88 -2.19 2.78
CA ALA A 229 18.82 -2.98 3.59
C ALA A 229 20.10 -2.20 3.98
N ASP A 230 20.38 -1.07 3.35
CA ASP A 230 21.49 -0.15 3.64
C ASP A 230 21.11 1.07 4.50
N GLY A 231 19.86 1.17 4.97
CA GLY A 231 19.36 2.29 5.77
C GLY A 231 19.02 3.55 4.98
N SER A 232 19.10 3.54 3.64
CA SER A 232 18.69 4.65 2.79
C SER A 232 17.17 4.66 2.52
N GLN A 233 16.61 5.82 2.14
CA GLN A 233 15.25 5.85 1.62
C GLN A 233 15.21 5.19 0.23
N ILE A 234 14.24 4.31 0.01
CA ILE A 234 14.04 3.62 -1.27
C ILE A 234 13.80 4.65 -2.38
N GLY A 235 14.83 4.95 -3.17
CA GLY A 235 14.76 5.87 -4.30
C GLY A 235 16.00 6.75 -4.58
N GLN A 236 16.96 6.88 -3.66
CA GLN A 236 18.15 7.73 -3.88
C GLN A 236 19.39 7.02 -4.45
N GLY A 237 19.34 5.70 -4.69
CA GLY A 237 20.54 4.91 -4.97
C GLY A 237 20.62 4.19 -6.32
N PHE A 238 19.69 4.42 -7.26
CA PHE A 238 19.66 3.60 -8.48
C PHE A 238 20.65 4.05 -9.59
N GLU A 239 21.43 5.10 -9.38
CA GLU A 239 22.37 5.61 -10.40
C GLU A 239 23.72 4.86 -10.45
N SER A 240 24.06 4.01 -9.47
CA SER A 240 25.42 3.43 -9.39
C SER A 240 25.55 1.94 -9.71
N ALA A 241 24.44 1.20 -9.87
CA ALA A 241 24.49 -0.25 -10.13
C ALA A 241 24.58 -0.63 -11.63
N PHE A 242 24.24 0.29 -12.53
CA PHE A 242 24.37 0.09 -13.98
C PHE A 242 24.99 1.36 -14.58
N GLY A 243 26.33 1.37 -14.66
CA GLY A 243 27.06 2.52 -15.16
C GLY A 243 26.64 2.91 -16.58
N PHE A 244 25.91 4.01 -16.69
CA PHE A 244 25.94 4.96 -17.80
C PHE A 244 25.34 6.28 -17.30
N VAL A 245 26.22 7.27 -17.14
CA VAL A 245 25.90 8.67 -16.90
C VAL A 245 25.49 9.31 -18.24
N ASP A 246 24.60 10.30 -18.17
CA ASP A 246 24.15 11.23 -19.23
C ASP A 246 22.99 10.79 -20.14
N LEU A 247 21.76 11.00 -19.66
CA LEU A 247 20.73 11.86 -20.30
C LEU A 247 19.46 12.01 -19.42
N LEU A 248 19.63 12.28 -18.12
CA LEU A 248 18.50 12.49 -17.20
C LEU A 248 18.08 13.97 -17.19
N ASN A 249 17.04 14.28 -17.96
CA ASN A 249 16.05 15.33 -17.62
C ASN A 249 14.74 15.28 -18.43
N GLY A 250 14.49 14.25 -19.24
CA GLY A 250 13.36 14.27 -20.20
C GLY A 250 12.49 13.02 -20.33
N MET A 251 12.75 11.90 -19.63
CA MET A 251 12.10 10.61 -19.98
C MET A 251 11.58 9.74 -18.81
N TYR A 252 11.52 10.25 -17.57
CA TYR A 252 10.92 9.52 -16.42
C TYR A 252 9.91 10.39 -15.65
N ARG A 253 9.05 11.08 -16.39
CA ARG A 253 7.75 11.56 -15.89
C ARG A 253 6.70 10.82 -16.71
N ASP A 254 5.64 10.39 -16.04
CA ASP A 254 4.56 9.52 -16.55
C ASP A 254 4.89 8.05 -16.24
N GLU A 255 4.17 7.37 -15.37
CA GLU A 255 2.74 7.06 -15.51
C GLU A 255 2.04 6.96 -14.16
N PRO A 256 0.74 7.30 -14.15
CA PRO A 256 -0.37 6.44 -14.58
C PRO A 256 -1.12 7.01 -15.78
N SER A 257 -1.00 6.30 -16.91
CA SER A 257 -2.11 6.10 -17.83
C SER A 257 -1.83 4.88 -18.69
N SER A 258 -2.55 3.79 -18.44
CA SER A 258 -3.02 2.89 -19.51
C SER A 258 -4.13 1.98 -18.96
N ASP A 259 -5.38 2.46 -19.12
CA ASP A 259 -6.61 1.69 -19.42
C ASP A 259 -7.91 2.27 -18.80
N PHE A 260 -8.16 3.58 -18.88
CA PHE A 260 -9.50 4.10 -18.54
C PHE A 260 -9.95 5.25 -19.46
N ALA A 261 -10.21 4.92 -20.72
CA ALA A 261 -10.95 5.78 -21.63
C ALA A 261 -11.88 4.95 -22.55
N THR A 262 -12.84 4.21 -21.97
CA THR A 262 -14.08 3.87 -22.69
C THR A 262 -15.19 3.50 -21.72
N LYS A 263 -15.88 4.49 -21.10
CA LYS A 263 -17.25 4.30 -20.53
C LYS A 263 -17.97 5.59 -20.08
N LEU A 264 -17.72 6.74 -20.71
CA LEU A 264 -18.44 8.00 -20.41
C LEU A 264 -19.27 8.58 -21.58
N GLU A 265 -19.47 7.83 -22.68
CA GLU A 265 -20.29 8.30 -23.82
C GLU A 265 -21.65 7.61 -24.00
N ASN A 266 -22.04 6.63 -23.18
CA ASN A 266 -23.33 5.92 -23.35
C ASN A 266 -24.43 6.28 -22.33
N SER A 267 -24.40 7.46 -21.70
CA SER A 267 -25.52 7.96 -20.88
C SER A 267 -26.18 9.23 -21.43
N ARG A 268 -25.92 9.58 -22.68
CA ARG A 268 -26.72 10.54 -23.45
C ARG A 268 -27.27 9.88 -24.71
N GLY A 269 -28.26 9.02 -24.50
CA GLY A 269 -29.12 8.42 -25.52
C GLY A 269 -30.45 8.08 -24.89
#